data_AF-A9KQ34-F1
#
_entry.id   AF-A9KQ34-F1
#
_cell.length_a   1.000
_cell.length_b   1.000
_cell.length_c   1.000
_cell.angle_alpha   90.00
_cell.angle_beta   90.00
_cell.angle_gamma   90.00
#
_symmetry.space_group_name_H-M   'P 1'
#
loop_
_entity.id
_entity.type
_entity.pdbx_description
1 polymer ?
#
loop_
_entity_poly.entity_id
_entity_poly.type
_entity_poly.pdbx_seq_one_letter_code
_entity_poly.pdbx_strand_id
1 'polypeptide(L)'
;MNELQVIVTQKPAEISFNFDEIKQSLSEQMEIYKSMEVTEEVLAERKKDIATLRKIAKAIDDKRKEVKSNYMIPYEEFEKKAKELVEIINEPIELINKQVKEFDEKQKAEKRQKAFDYYLQKMGGQSETLEFEEVFKDSWLNVNTSFKSIKNDIDTALSDRLADLEAIAARKSEVEEKAIAVYKQTKKLSDAMKIINDYDIQKKAILEAEERRIRAEEERRKREEERKAREEQERLSREQRERELAAERERQSEIDRIRAEERAKVQEEVCRQQEEIRRREESQRVIEKEVSPFPIVEEVDFPGSPFPVIADETPFPAEEVKKEESVFEVKHTPVSQVTTVRYMVKGTEEQHKQVEKILSELGVQFAKL
;
A
#
# COMPACT_ATOMS: atom_id res chain seq x y z
N MET A 1 31.45 45.83 -19.72
CA MET A 1 32.14 45.11 -20.82
C MET A 1 31.68 45.74 -22.13
N ASN A 2 32.49 45.67 -23.17
CA ASN A 2 32.09 46.18 -24.49
C ASN A 2 31.18 45.16 -25.18
N GLU A 3 30.20 45.63 -25.93
CA GLU A 3 29.48 44.79 -26.91
C GLU A 3 30.34 44.67 -28.17
N LEU A 4 30.64 43.45 -28.59
CA LEU A 4 31.50 43.18 -29.75
C LEU A 4 30.62 43.13 -31.01
N GLN A 5 30.34 44.29 -31.59
CA GLN A 5 29.41 44.43 -32.71
C GLN A 5 30.07 44.00 -34.04
N VAL A 6 29.56 42.93 -34.65
CA VAL A 6 30.04 42.39 -35.93
C VAL A 6 29.37 43.14 -37.09
N ILE A 7 30.02 44.20 -37.56
CA ILE A 7 29.53 45.03 -38.67
C ILE A 7 29.96 44.40 -40.01
N VAL A 8 28.99 43.90 -40.79
CA VAL A 8 29.21 43.26 -42.10
C VAL A 8 28.75 44.17 -43.23
N THR A 9 29.66 44.97 -43.78
CA THR A 9 29.36 45.91 -44.89
C THR A 9 29.38 45.20 -46.25
N GLN A 10 28.34 44.41 -46.55
CA GLN A 10 28.16 43.82 -47.87
C GLN A 10 27.59 44.85 -48.86
N LYS A 11 28.32 45.14 -49.94
CA LYS A 11 27.75 45.81 -51.12
C LYS A 11 27.04 44.76 -51.99
N PRO A 12 25.85 45.05 -52.56
CA PRO A 12 25.25 44.15 -53.54
C PRO A 12 26.15 44.07 -54.78
N ALA A 13 26.49 42.87 -55.21
CA ALA A 13 27.26 42.66 -56.44
C ALA A 13 26.33 42.72 -57.65
N GLU A 14 26.32 43.87 -58.32
CA GLU A 14 25.64 44.06 -59.60
C GLU A 14 26.43 43.33 -60.71
N ILE A 15 25.97 42.13 -61.08
CA ILE A 15 26.57 41.34 -62.16
C ILE A 15 25.96 41.79 -63.51
N SER A 16 26.49 42.88 -64.05
CA SER A 16 26.15 43.32 -65.40
C SER A 16 26.90 42.48 -66.46
N PHE A 17 26.19 42.12 -67.53
CA PHE A 17 26.77 41.52 -68.73
C PHE A 17 25.92 41.92 -69.95
N ASN A 18 26.46 41.78 -71.15
CA ASN A 18 25.81 42.18 -72.40
C ASN A 18 24.74 41.16 -72.86
N PHE A 19 23.76 40.92 -71.99
CA PHE A 19 22.68 39.95 -72.18
C PHE A 19 21.93 40.17 -73.50
N ASP A 20 21.46 41.39 -73.78
CA ASP A 20 20.63 41.64 -74.96
C ASP A 20 21.43 41.60 -76.27
N GLU A 21 22.71 42.00 -76.29
CA GLU A 21 23.60 41.80 -77.45
C GLU A 21 23.79 40.31 -77.77
N ILE A 22 24.16 39.52 -76.75
CA ILE A 22 24.37 38.07 -76.88
C ILE A 22 23.07 37.38 -77.26
N LYS A 23 21.95 37.75 -76.65
CA LYS A 23 20.62 37.21 -76.92
C LYS A 23 20.14 37.54 -78.32
N GLN A 24 20.36 38.76 -78.82
CA GLN A 24 20.01 39.14 -80.18
C GLN A 24 20.85 38.34 -81.19
N SER A 25 22.18 38.38 -81.05
CA SER A 25 23.10 37.67 -81.95
C SER A 25 22.86 36.15 -81.96
N LEU A 26 22.60 35.54 -80.80
CA LEU A 26 22.20 34.13 -80.72
C LEU A 26 20.81 33.89 -81.32
N SER A 27 19.84 34.77 -81.16
CA SER A 27 18.50 34.60 -81.74
C SER A 27 18.57 34.59 -83.27
N GLU A 28 19.22 35.60 -83.85
CA GLU A 28 19.42 35.73 -85.29
C GLU A 28 20.15 34.51 -85.88
N GLN A 29 21.26 34.08 -85.25
CA GLN A 29 21.97 32.87 -85.69
C GLN A 29 21.13 31.60 -85.54
N MET A 30 20.32 31.47 -84.49
CA MET A 30 19.49 30.29 -84.25
C MET A 30 18.29 30.18 -85.20
N GLU A 31 17.78 31.27 -85.78
CA GLU A 31 16.75 31.17 -86.82
C GLU A 31 17.28 30.55 -88.11
N ILE A 32 18.54 30.84 -88.47
CA ILE A 32 19.23 30.20 -89.61
C ILE A 32 19.34 28.68 -89.41
N TYR A 33 19.63 28.22 -88.17
CA TYR A 33 19.68 26.78 -87.87
C TYR A 33 18.30 26.11 -87.74
N LYS A 34 17.21 26.86 -87.49
CA LYS A 34 15.83 26.34 -87.42
C LYS A 34 15.17 26.20 -88.79
N SER A 35 15.54 27.04 -89.76
CA SER A 35 14.80 27.24 -91.01
C SER A 35 15.24 26.34 -92.18
N MET A 36 16.22 25.48 -91.98
CA MET A 36 16.94 24.81 -93.06
C MET A 36 17.14 23.30 -92.77
N GLU A 37 16.33 22.48 -93.43
CA GLU A 37 16.17 21.04 -93.22
C GLU A 37 17.46 20.21 -93.40
N VAL A 38 17.45 18.97 -92.91
CA VAL A 38 18.62 18.07 -92.92
C VAL A 38 18.48 17.02 -94.02
N THR A 39 19.16 17.24 -95.15
CA THR A 39 19.34 16.25 -96.22
C THR A 39 20.62 15.43 -96.01
N GLU A 40 20.77 14.30 -96.71
CA GLU A 40 21.92 13.41 -96.55
C GLU A 40 23.25 14.09 -96.92
N GLU A 41 23.26 14.97 -97.92
CA GLU A 41 24.43 15.72 -98.38
C GLU A 41 24.97 16.70 -97.30
N VAL A 42 24.07 17.35 -96.56
CA VAL A 42 24.41 18.39 -95.56
C VAL A 42 24.57 17.80 -94.14
N LEU A 43 24.24 16.51 -93.94
CA LEU A 43 24.30 15.80 -92.66
C LEU A 43 25.67 15.88 -91.97
N ALA A 44 26.76 15.89 -92.74
CA ALA A 44 28.12 16.01 -92.21
C ALA A 44 28.41 17.41 -91.63
N GLU A 45 27.80 18.45 -92.18
CA GLU A 45 27.98 19.83 -91.72
C GLU A 45 27.09 20.12 -90.53
N ARG A 46 25.83 19.67 -90.56
CA ARG A 46 24.91 19.73 -89.41
C ARG A 46 25.47 19.07 -88.14
N LYS A 47 26.27 18.01 -88.27
CA LYS A 47 27.00 17.40 -87.14
C LYS A 47 28.11 18.30 -86.59
N LYS A 48 28.76 19.13 -87.42
CA LYS A 48 29.69 20.19 -86.98
C LYS A 48 28.93 21.33 -86.30
N ASP A 49 27.81 21.78 -86.88
CA ASP A 49 26.95 22.84 -86.32
C ASP A 49 26.54 22.49 -84.88
N ILE A 50 25.98 21.30 -84.67
CA ILE A 50 25.58 20.80 -83.34
C ILE A 50 26.77 20.78 -82.37
N ALA A 51 27.98 20.42 -82.82
CA ALA A 51 29.17 20.46 -81.98
C ALA A 51 29.60 21.89 -81.62
N THR A 52 29.45 22.85 -82.54
CA THR A 52 29.71 24.28 -82.30
C THR A 52 28.68 24.89 -81.35
N LEU A 53 27.38 24.66 -81.55
CA LEU A 53 26.33 25.13 -80.65
C LEU A 53 26.49 24.56 -79.23
N ARG A 54 26.87 23.28 -79.09
CA ARG A 54 27.20 22.67 -77.79
C ARG A 54 28.43 23.30 -77.12
N LYS A 55 29.46 23.71 -77.89
CA LYS A 55 30.61 24.46 -77.35
C LYS A 55 30.21 25.85 -76.86
N ILE A 56 29.37 26.57 -77.60
CA ILE A 56 28.86 27.91 -77.21
C ILE A 56 28.02 27.80 -75.93
N ALA A 57 27.07 26.87 -75.88
CA ALA A 57 26.26 26.62 -74.68
C ALA A 57 27.13 26.26 -73.45
N LYS A 58 28.16 25.41 -73.65
CA LYS A 58 29.13 25.08 -72.59
C LYS A 58 29.94 26.31 -72.14
N ALA A 59 30.40 27.17 -73.05
CA ALA A 59 31.17 28.37 -72.69
C ALA A 59 30.37 29.33 -71.80
N ILE A 60 29.07 29.49 -72.05
CA ILE A 60 28.16 30.28 -71.22
C ILE A 60 27.98 29.62 -69.83
N ASP A 61 27.75 28.30 -69.81
CA ASP A 61 27.57 27.52 -68.57
C ASP A 61 28.84 27.51 -67.69
N ASP A 62 30.03 27.45 -68.30
CA ASP A 62 31.33 27.53 -67.63
C ASP A 62 31.64 28.96 -67.15
N LYS A 63 31.34 30.01 -67.93
CA LYS A 63 31.48 31.40 -67.46
C LYS A 63 30.55 31.69 -66.27
N ARG A 64 29.33 31.14 -66.25
CA ARG A 64 28.44 31.21 -65.08
C ARG A 64 29.04 30.53 -63.85
N LYS A 65 29.73 29.39 -63.99
CA LYS A 65 30.44 28.73 -62.87
C LYS A 65 31.61 29.58 -62.38
N GLU A 66 32.40 30.14 -63.30
CA GLU A 66 33.54 31.00 -62.98
C GLU A 66 33.10 32.23 -62.18
N VAL A 67 32.07 32.95 -62.65
CA VAL A 67 31.50 34.11 -61.94
C VAL A 67 30.93 33.71 -60.58
N LYS A 68 30.22 32.57 -60.48
CA LYS A 68 29.74 32.05 -59.19
C LYS A 68 30.92 31.76 -58.23
N SER A 69 31.97 31.11 -58.71
CA SER A 69 33.14 30.76 -57.91
C SER A 69 33.84 32.02 -57.40
N ASN A 70 34.10 32.99 -58.29
CA ASN A 70 34.75 34.26 -57.96
C ASN A 70 33.91 35.10 -56.98
N TYR A 71 32.58 34.99 -57.04
CA TYR A 71 31.69 35.65 -56.07
C TYR A 71 31.59 34.90 -54.73
N MET A 72 31.84 33.59 -54.70
CA MET A 72 31.83 32.80 -53.46
C MET A 72 33.13 32.96 -52.66
N ILE A 73 34.29 33.17 -53.30
CA ILE A 73 35.58 33.41 -52.63
C ILE A 73 35.51 34.45 -51.49
N PRO A 74 34.99 35.68 -51.68
CA PRO A 74 34.91 36.67 -50.58
C PRO A 74 33.92 36.26 -49.47
N TYR A 75 32.92 35.42 -49.77
CA TYR A 75 32.05 34.83 -48.75
C TYR A 75 32.77 33.73 -47.97
N GLU A 76 33.48 32.81 -48.63
CA GLU A 76 34.25 31.74 -48.00
C GLU A 76 35.40 32.30 -47.14
N GLU A 77 36.05 33.38 -47.58
CA GLU A 77 37.01 34.13 -46.76
C GLU A 77 36.38 34.76 -45.52
N PHE A 78 35.17 35.33 -45.63
CA PHE A 78 34.44 35.88 -44.50
C PHE A 78 34.00 34.76 -43.53
N GLU A 79 33.44 33.67 -44.05
CA GLU A 79 33.00 32.51 -43.28
C GLU A 79 34.17 31.90 -42.50
N LYS A 80 35.34 31.77 -43.12
CA LYS A 80 36.56 31.28 -42.46
C LYS A 80 36.99 32.22 -41.32
N LYS A 81 37.09 33.53 -41.58
CA LYS A 81 37.48 34.53 -40.56
C LYS A 81 36.45 34.61 -39.42
N ALA A 82 35.17 34.45 -39.71
CA ALA A 82 34.11 34.39 -38.70
C ALA A 82 34.20 33.11 -37.84
N LYS A 83 34.50 31.95 -38.44
CA LYS A 83 34.74 30.70 -37.69
C LYS A 83 35.98 30.80 -36.80
N GLU A 84 37.08 31.33 -37.32
CA GLU A 84 38.32 31.56 -36.56
C GLU A 84 38.09 32.46 -35.33
N LEU A 85 37.32 33.54 -35.48
CA LEU A 85 36.90 34.40 -34.36
C LEU A 85 35.98 33.69 -33.35
N VAL A 86 35.12 32.77 -33.80
CA VAL A 86 34.26 31.95 -32.93
C VAL A 86 35.06 30.87 -32.20
N GLU A 87 36.05 30.25 -32.83
CA GLU A 87 36.94 29.26 -32.21
C GLU A 87 37.78 29.90 -31.07
N ILE A 88 38.32 31.10 -31.30
CA ILE A 88 39.03 31.91 -30.27
C ILE A 88 38.14 32.24 -29.06
N ILE A 89 36.81 32.31 -29.24
CA ILE A 89 35.84 32.56 -28.16
C ILE A 89 35.41 31.23 -27.50
N ASN A 90 35.32 30.14 -28.25
CA ASN A 90 34.89 28.84 -27.74
C ASN A 90 35.94 28.18 -26.82
N GLU A 91 37.23 28.25 -27.14
CA GLU A 91 38.30 27.68 -26.31
C GLU A 91 38.24 28.15 -24.83
N PRO A 92 38.22 29.46 -24.52
CA PRO A 92 38.09 29.91 -23.14
C PRO A 92 36.70 29.62 -22.55
N ILE A 93 35.63 29.55 -23.35
CA ILE A 93 34.30 29.13 -22.87
C ILE A 93 34.32 27.67 -22.41
N GLU A 94 34.93 26.76 -23.16
CA GLU A 94 35.05 25.35 -22.76
C GLU A 94 35.93 25.19 -21.51
N LEU A 95 37.05 25.92 -21.45
CA LEU A 95 37.94 25.92 -20.29
C LEU A 95 37.24 26.45 -19.02
N ILE A 96 36.49 27.55 -19.12
CA ILE A 96 35.70 28.09 -18.00
C ILE A 96 34.58 27.13 -17.62
N ASN A 97 33.85 26.54 -18.57
CA ASN A 97 32.82 25.55 -18.30
C ASN A 97 33.38 24.31 -17.57
N LYS A 98 34.59 23.86 -17.93
CA LYS A 98 35.29 22.79 -17.23
C LYS A 98 35.66 23.19 -15.80
N GLN A 99 36.28 24.36 -15.62
CA GLN A 99 36.65 24.88 -14.29
C GLN A 99 35.42 25.05 -13.36
N VAL A 100 34.30 25.53 -13.90
CA VAL A 100 33.03 25.68 -13.15
C VAL A 100 32.47 24.33 -12.71
N LYS A 101 32.51 23.31 -13.58
CA LYS A 101 32.10 21.93 -13.23
C LYS A 101 33.01 21.33 -12.16
N GLU A 102 34.33 21.37 -12.36
CA GLU A 102 35.30 20.86 -11.39
C GLU A 102 35.17 21.55 -10.02
N PHE A 103 34.86 22.84 -10.00
CA PHE A 103 34.62 23.59 -8.75
C PHE A 103 33.30 23.22 -8.07
N ASP A 104 32.20 23.07 -8.82
CA ASP A 104 30.90 22.62 -8.29
C ASP A 104 30.96 21.18 -7.77
N GLU A 105 31.59 20.27 -8.52
CA GLU A 105 31.85 18.89 -8.10
C GLU A 105 32.71 18.85 -6.83
N LYS A 106 33.79 19.66 -6.76
CA LYS A 106 34.61 19.79 -5.55
C LYS A 106 33.81 20.33 -4.36
N GLN A 107 32.98 21.35 -4.55
CA GLN A 107 32.13 21.90 -3.48
C GLN A 107 31.10 20.87 -3.00
N LYS A 108 30.50 20.09 -3.90
CA LYS A 108 29.59 18.99 -3.55
C LYS A 108 30.31 17.88 -2.78
N ALA A 109 31.51 17.49 -3.22
CA ALA A 109 32.34 16.50 -2.52
C ALA A 109 32.76 16.98 -1.12
N GLU A 110 33.25 18.22 -0.99
CA GLU A 110 33.63 18.82 0.30
C GLU A 110 32.41 18.95 1.24
N LYS A 111 31.23 19.22 0.70
CA LYS A 111 29.97 19.29 1.46
C LYS A 111 29.47 17.91 1.91
N ARG A 112 29.59 16.88 1.06
CA ARG A 112 29.32 15.48 1.44
C ARG A 112 30.31 15.00 2.51
N GLN A 113 31.60 15.32 2.36
CA GLN A 113 32.61 15.00 3.36
C GLN A 113 32.30 15.65 4.71
N LYS A 114 32.04 16.97 4.76
CA LYS A 114 31.66 17.66 6.01
C LYS A 114 30.38 17.11 6.66
N ALA A 115 29.44 16.61 5.87
CA ALA A 115 28.25 15.92 6.38
C ALA A 115 28.60 14.54 6.98
N PHE A 116 29.46 13.77 6.30
CA PHE A 116 29.97 12.48 6.76
C PHE A 116 30.83 12.60 8.02
N ASP A 117 31.73 13.59 8.08
CA ASP A 117 32.55 13.89 9.26
C ASP A 117 31.68 14.22 10.48
N TYR A 118 30.60 15.00 10.29
CA TYR A 118 29.65 15.32 11.35
C TYR A 118 28.82 14.11 11.79
N TYR A 119 28.39 13.29 10.83
CA TYR A 119 27.72 12.02 11.09
C TYR A 119 28.62 11.06 11.90
N LEU A 120 29.90 10.91 11.53
CA LEU A 120 30.87 10.12 12.30
C LEU A 120 31.08 10.67 13.71
N GLN A 121 31.17 12.01 13.84
CA GLN A 121 31.26 12.68 15.15
C GLN A 121 30.05 12.36 16.05
N LYS A 122 28.84 12.27 15.48
CA LYS A 122 27.62 11.96 16.23
C LYS A 122 27.43 10.47 16.51
N MET A 123 27.86 9.58 15.60
CA MET A 123 27.75 8.14 15.78
C MET A 123 28.74 7.57 16.80
N GLY A 124 29.85 8.26 17.09
CA GLY A 124 30.79 7.88 18.16
C GLY A 124 31.40 6.48 18.03
N GLY A 125 31.36 5.89 16.83
CA GLY A 125 31.78 4.52 16.54
C GLY A 125 30.66 3.47 16.48
N GLN A 126 29.41 3.80 16.82
CA GLN A 126 28.27 2.87 16.81
C GLN A 126 27.64 2.69 15.40
N SER A 127 28.47 2.48 14.37
CA SER A 127 28.05 2.40 12.95
C SER A 127 27.13 1.23 12.58
N GLU A 128 26.80 0.35 13.53
CA GLU A 128 25.92 -0.82 13.32
C GLU A 128 24.41 -0.52 13.49
N THR A 129 24.07 0.72 13.84
CA THR A 129 22.69 1.18 14.12
C THR A 129 22.03 1.83 12.89
N LEU A 130 22.80 2.57 12.10
CA LEU A 130 22.39 3.36 10.94
C LEU A 130 23.61 3.54 10.03
N GLU A 131 23.43 3.59 8.71
CA GLU A 131 24.51 3.90 7.75
C GLU A 131 24.34 5.31 7.17
N PHE A 132 25.45 5.98 6.81
CA PHE A 132 25.40 7.37 6.30
C PHE A 132 24.56 7.51 5.02
N GLU A 133 24.65 6.55 4.11
CA GLU A 133 23.98 6.59 2.81
C GLU A 133 22.44 6.48 2.95
N GLU A 134 21.94 6.04 4.10
CA GLU A 134 20.50 5.99 4.42
C GLU A 134 19.96 7.35 4.87
N VAL A 135 20.81 8.17 5.48
CA VAL A 135 20.49 9.52 5.97
C VAL A 135 20.78 10.57 4.90
N PHE A 136 21.72 10.27 4.01
CA PHE A 136 22.14 11.13 2.91
C PHE A 136 20.99 11.45 1.95
N LYS A 137 20.97 12.69 1.46
CA LYS A 137 19.99 13.19 0.50
C LYS A 137 20.70 14.05 -0.53
N ASP A 138 20.47 13.82 -1.82
CA ASP A 138 21.00 14.66 -2.92
C ASP A 138 20.67 16.14 -2.73
N SER A 139 19.53 16.46 -2.10
CA SER A 139 19.14 17.83 -1.77
C SER A 139 20.14 18.56 -0.86
N TRP A 140 20.99 17.85 -0.11
CA TRP A 140 22.09 18.42 0.66
C TRP A 140 23.19 19.00 -0.25
N LEU A 141 23.41 18.43 -1.43
CA LEU A 141 24.43 18.88 -2.38
C LEU A 141 24.07 20.21 -3.05
N ASN A 142 22.79 20.60 -3.05
CA ASN A 142 22.33 21.87 -3.61
C ASN A 142 22.98 23.08 -2.90
N VAL A 143 23.40 24.09 -3.69
CA VAL A 143 24.12 25.28 -3.20
C VAL A 143 23.37 25.99 -2.05
N ASN A 144 22.05 26.14 -2.17
CA ASN A 144 21.20 26.85 -1.20
C ASN A 144 20.96 26.07 0.12
N THR A 145 21.25 24.77 0.18
CA THR A 145 20.98 23.96 1.37
C THR A 145 22.01 24.25 2.45
N SER A 146 21.59 24.94 3.53
CA SER A 146 22.51 25.32 4.61
C SER A 146 23.06 24.11 5.36
N PHE A 147 24.32 24.18 5.78
CA PHE A 147 24.94 23.10 6.57
C PHE A 147 24.24 22.90 7.93
N LYS A 148 23.55 23.93 8.47
CA LYS A 148 22.70 23.80 9.66
C LYS A 148 21.52 22.84 9.41
N SER A 149 20.90 22.87 8.23
CA SER A 149 19.82 21.93 7.88
C SER A 149 20.36 20.50 7.82
N ILE A 150 21.52 20.31 7.19
CA ILE A 150 22.17 18.98 7.07
C ILE A 150 22.45 18.38 8.47
N LYS A 151 22.96 19.19 9.41
CA LYS A 151 23.14 18.75 10.80
C LYS A 151 21.83 18.36 11.48
N ASN A 152 20.75 19.13 11.25
CA ASN A 152 19.44 18.84 11.82
C ASN A 152 18.84 17.55 11.23
N ASP A 153 18.93 17.35 9.92
CA ASP A 153 18.49 16.12 9.25
C ASP A 153 19.20 14.88 9.83
N ILE A 154 20.52 14.97 10.05
CA ILE A 154 21.33 13.91 10.66
C ILE A 154 20.90 13.67 12.11
N ASP A 155 20.77 14.73 12.91
CA ASP A 155 20.40 14.64 14.32
C ASP A 155 18.99 14.07 14.53
N THR A 156 18.02 14.45 13.69
CA THR A 156 16.67 13.89 13.69
C THR A 156 16.69 12.41 13.32
N ALA A 157 17.32 12.02 12.20
CA ALA A 157 17.37 10.62 11.78
C ALA A 157 18.06 9.70 12.81
N LEU A 158 19.08 10.21 13.52
CA LEU A 158 19.72 9.50 14.63
C LEU A 158 18.80 9.39 15.85
N SER A 159 18.11 10.48 16.22
CA SER A 159 17.18 10.49 17.35
C SER A 159 16.00 9.54 17.12
N ASP A 160 15.41 9.56 15.92
CA ASP A 160 14.28 8.69 15.55
C ASP A 160 14.70 7.21 15.56
N ARG A 161 15.88 6.90 15.00
CA ARG A 161 16.44 5.54 14.96
C ARG A 161 16.75 4.98 16.34
N LEU A 162 17.21 5.82 17.26
CA LEU A 162 17.44 5.44 18.66
C LEU A 162 16.12 5.28 19.43
N ALA A 163 15.15 6.18 19.23
CA ALA A 163 13.84 6.10 19.87
C ALA A 163 13.05 4.85 19.44
N ASP A 164 13.12 4.45 18.15
CA ASP A 164 12.54 3.20 17.67
C ASP A 164 13.16 1.97 18.36
N LEU A 165 14.50 1.94 18.51
CA LEU A 165 15.19 0.85 19.19
C LEU A 165 14.89 0.82 20.69
N GLU A 166 14.84 1.98 21.35
CA GLU A 166 14.43 2.08 22.75
C GLU A 166 12.97 1.64 22.94
N ALA A 167 12.07 1.98 22.02
CA ALA A 167 10.67 1.52 22.06
C ALA A 167 10.54 -0.01 21.92
N ILE A 168 11.38 -0.63 21.07
CA ILE A 168 11.45 -2.10 20.94
C ILE A 168 11.96 -2.73 22.25
N ALA A 169 13.08 -2.23 22.80
CA ALA A 169 13.68 -2.75 24.04
C ALA A 169 12.80 -2.50 25.29
N ALA A 170 12.08 -1.37 25.34
CA ALA A 170 11.17 -1.04 26.43
C ALA A 170 10.02 -2.06 26.57
N ARG A 171 9.71 -2.83 25.52
CA ARG A 171 8.69 -3.89 25.56
C ARG A 171 9.15 -5.17 26.25
N LYS A 172 10.46 -5.42 26.37
CA LYS A 172 11.07 -6.52 27.16
C LYS A 172 10.45 -7.91 26.87
N SER A 173 10.26 -8.23 25.59
CA SER A 173 9.65 -9.50 25.17
C SER A 173 10.73 -10.51 24.75
N GLU A 174 10.47 -11.80 24.89
CA GLU A 174 11.42 -12.89 24.59
C GLU A 174 11.80 -12.98 23.09
N VAL A 175 11.13 -12.20 22.23
CA VAL A 175 11.44 -12.07 20.80
C VAL A 175 12.12 -10.75 20.44
N GLU A 176 12.62 -9.98 21.42
CA GLU A 176 13.26 -8.67 21.23
C GLU A 176 14.39 -8.69 20.18
N GLU A 177 15.33 -9.63 20.26
CA GLU A 177 16.42 -9.77 19.27
C GLU A 177 15.89 -9.97 17.84
N LYS A 178 14.79 -10.72 17.69
CA LYS A 178 14.14 -10.97 16.38
C LYS A 178 13.42 -9.73 15.89
N ALA A 179 12.77 -8.98 16.79
CA ALA A 179 12.14 -7.70 16.48
C ALA A 179 13.19 -6.65 16.06
N ILE A 180 14.33 -6.58 16.75
CA ILE A 180 15.48 -5.74 16.37
C ILE A 180 16.06 -6.17 15.02
N ALA A 181 16.21 -7.47 14.76
CA ALA A 181 16.69 -7.96 13.46
C ALA A 181 15.75 -7.59 12.30
N VAL A 182 14.44 -7.77 12.49
CA VAL A 182 13.42 -7.31 11.54
C VAL A 182 13.47 -5.79 11.38
N TYR A 183 13.62 -5.03 12.46
CA TYR A 183 13.75 -3.57 12.42
C TYR A 183 15.02 -3.07 11.69
N LYS A 184 16.16 -3.76 11.83
CA LYS A 184 17.38 -3.46 11.05
C LYS A 184 17.13 -3.65 9.56
N GLN A 185 16.35 -4.65 9.15
CA GLN A 185 16.02 -4.95 7.76
C GLN A 185 14.92 -4.04 7.17
N THR A 186 13.74 -3.97 7.80
CA THR A 186 12.56 -3.25 7.27
C THR A 186 12.58 -1.75 7.54
N LYS A 187 13.32 -1.34 8.58
CA LYS A 187 13.46 0.06 9.06
C LYS A 187 12.12 0.70 9.40
N LYS A 188 11.18 -0.11 9.90
CA LYS A 188 9.83 0.27 10.31
C LYS A 188 9.54 -0.29 11.69
N LEU A 189 9.33 0.58 12.68
CA LEU A 189 8.93 0.20 14.03
C LEU A 189 7.69 -0.71 14.03
N SER A 190 6.72 -0.42 13.14
CA SER A 190 5.47 -1.17 13.02
C SER A 190 5.65 -2.65 12.68
N ASP A 191 6.67 -3.02 11.90
CA ASP A 191 6.90 -4.42 11.53
C ASP A 191 7.60 -5.20 12.64
N ALA A 192 8.47 -4.55 13.43
CA ALA A 192 9.02 -5.12 14.65
C ALA A 192 7.98 -5.26 15.77
N MET A 193 7.10 -4.26 15.93
CA MET A 193 6.01 -4.27 16.90
C MET A 193 4.97 -5.36 16.62
N LYS A 194 4.71 -5.71 15.35
CA LYS A 194 3.90 -6.90 14.99
C LYS A 194 4.50 -8.18 15.57
N ILE A 195 5.79 -8.46 15.32
CA ILE A 195 6.46 -9.67 15.81
C ILE A 195 6.32 -9.83 17.33
N ILE A 196 6.47 -8.73 18.08
CA ILE A 196 6.30 -8.75 19.54
C ILE A 196 4.83 -8.95 19.93
N ASN A 197 3.90 -8.22 19.31
CA ASN A 197 2.47 -8.33 19.59
C ASN A 197 1.92 -9.74 19.28
N ASP A 198 2.32 -10.32 18.16
CA ASP A 198 1.89 -11.64 17.72
C ASP A 198 2.44 -12.74 18.65
N TYR A 199 3.64 -12.55 19.20
CA TYR A 199 4.20 -13.42 20.24
C TYR A 199 3.47 -13.25 21.58
N ASP A 200 3.21 -12.01 22.02
CA ASP A 200 2.46 -11.71 23.25
C ASP A 200 1.03 -12.29 23.18
N ILE A 201 0.39 -12.28 22.01
CA ILE A 201 -0.92 -12.91 21.75
C ILE A 201 -0.81 -14.44 21.86
N GLN A 202 0.16 -15.07 21.20
CA GLN A 202 0.37 -16.52 21.28
C GLN A 202 0.63 -16.98 22.72
N LYS A 203 1.48 -16.26 23.46
CA LYS A 203 1.80 -16.56 24.86
C LYS A 203 0.57 -16.46 25.77
N LYS A 204 -0.30 -15.47 25.58
CA LYS A 204 -1.59 -15.36 26.27
C LYS A 204 -2.54 -16.49 25.92
N ALA A 205 -2.69 -16.82 24.64
CA ALA A 205 -3.58 -17.88 24.18
C ALA A 205 -3.18 -19.26 24.75
N ILE A 206 -1.88 -19.53 24.88
CA ILE A 206 -1.35 -20.74 25.54
C ILE A 206 -1.71 -20.75 27.03
N LEU A 207 -1.46 -19.64 27.74
CA LEU A 207 -1.76 -19.53 29.17
C LEU A 207 -3.27 -19.69 29.47
N GLU A 208 -4.14 -19.01 28.70
CA GLU A 208 -5.59 -19.15 28.81
C GLU A 208 -6.08 -20.57 28.48
N ALA A 209 -5.45 -21.25 27.52
CA ALA A 209 -5.77 -22.64 27.21
C ALA A 209 -5.36 -23.58 28.35
N GLU A 210 -4.22 -23.35 29.00
CA GLU A 210 -3.77 -24.11 30.16
C GLU A 210 -4.65 -23.87 31.40
N GLU A 211 -4.98 -22.63 31.73
CA GLU A 211 -5.94 -22.31 32.80
C GLU A 211 -7.32 -22.93 32.55
N ARG A 212 -7.80 -22.90 31.30
CA ARG A 212 -9.07 -23.52 30.91
C ARG A 212 -9.02 -25.04 31.05
N ARG A 213 -7.88 -25.67 30.74
CA ARG A 213 -7.63 -27.11 30.91
C ARG A 213 -7.59 -27.50 32.39
N ILE A 214 -6.92 -26.71 33.23
CA ILE A 214 -6.87 -26.91 34.69
C ILE A 214 -8.27 -26.80 35.30
N ARG A 215 -8.99 -25.69 35.03
CA ARG A 215 -10.36 -25.47 35.54
C ARG A 215 -11.33 -26.57 35.09
N ALA A 216 -11.23 -27.04 33.85
CA ALA A 216 -12.05 -28.15 33.36
C ALA A 216 -11.75 -29.47 34.06
N GLU A 217 -10.50 -29.77 34.40
CA GLU A 217 -10.13 -31.00 35.11
C GLU A 217 -10.49 -30.93 36.60
N GLU A 218 -10.36 -29.76 37.24
CA GLU A 218 -10.88 -29.52 38.59
C GLU A 218 -12.40 -29.68 38.65
N GLU A 219 -13.14 -29.13 37.68
CA GLU A 219 -14.59 -29.31 37.58
C GLU A 219 -14.98 -30.78 37.34
N ARG A 220 -14.26 -31.50 36.46
CA ARG A 220 -14.48 -32.94 36.24
C ARG A 220 -14.24 -33.75 37.51
N ARG A 221 -13.13 -33.50 38.22
CA ARG A 221 -12.84 -34.12 39.51
C ARG A 221 -13.94 -33.85 40.53
N LYS A 222 -14.35 -32.59 40.70
CA LYS A 222 -15.41 -32.20 41.63
C LYS A 222 -16.74 -32.87 41.29
N ARG A 223 -17.12 -32.95 40.01
CA ARG A 223 -18.31 -33.69 39.54
C ARG A 223 -18.22 -35.19 39.79
N GLU A 224 -17.02 -35.80 39.69
CA GLU A 224 -16.84 -37.23 40.00
C GLU A 224 -16.85 -37.50 41.52
N GLU A 225 -16.25 -36.62 42.32
CA GLU A 225 -16.29 -36.65 43.78
C GLU A 225 -17.75 -36.47 44.28
N GLU A 226 -18.50 -35.50 43.74
CA GLU A 226 -19.94 -35.32 44.01
C GLU A 226 -20.79 -36.52 43.57
N ARG A 227 -20.49 -37.13 42.42
CA ARG A 227 -21.19 -38.34 41.96
C ARG A 227 -20.94 -39.51 42.91
N LYS A 228 -19.69 -39.76 43.31
CA LYS A 228 -19.34 -40.82 44.28
C LYS A 228 -20.00 -40.59 45.63
N ALA A 229 -20.01 -39.35 46.13
CA ALA A 229 -20.68 -39.00 47.38
C ALA A 229 -22.20 -39.23 47.30
N ARG A 230 -22.85 -38.91 46.17
CA ARG A 230 -24.27 -39.23 45.91
C ARG A 230 -24.51 -40.74 45.84
N GLU A 231 -23.67 -41.50 45.13
CA GLU A 231 -23.77 -42.96 45.03
C GLU A 231 -23.60 -43.64 46.41
N GLU A 232 -22.68 -43.16 47.23
CA GLU A 232 -22.48 -43.63 48.62
C GLU A 232 -23.66 -43.26 49.52
N GLN A 233 -24.14 -42.01 49.48
CA GLN A 233 -25.31 -41.57 50.23
C GLN A 233 -26.58 -42.36 49.84
N GLU A 234 -26.75 -42.66 48.55
CA GLU A 234 -27.87 -43.49 48.09
C GLU A 234 -27.74 -44.93 48.56
N ARG A 235 -26.54 -45.53 48.52
CA ARG A 235 -26.29 -46.86 49.09
C ARG A 235 -26.62 -46.91 50.59
N LEU A 236 -26.16 -45.95 51.37
CA LEU A 236 -26.46 -45.85 52.80
C LEU A 236 -27.96 -45.67 53.05
N SER A 237 -28.66 -44.86 52.25
CA SER A 237 -30.12 -44.68 52.38
C SER A 237 -30.90 -45.93 51.98
N ARG A 238 -30.47 -46.66 50.94
CA ARG A 238 -31.04 -47.97 50.56
C ARG A 238 -30.86 -48.99 51.68
N GLU A 239 -29.67 -49.10 52.25
CA GLU A 239 -29.36 -50.01 53.36
C GLU A 239 -30.16 -49.66 54.63
N GLN A 240 -30.31 -48.36 54.95
CA GLN A 240 -31.16 -47.90 56.05
C GLN A 240 -32.63 -48.29 55.85
N ARG A 241 -33.19 -48.09 54.64
CA ARG A 241 -34.56 -48.52 54.31
C ARG A 241 -34.74 -50.03 54.38
N GLU A 242 -33.74 -50.80 53.96
CA GLU A 242 -33.78 -52.27 54.05
C GLU A 242 -33.76 -52.75 55.50
N ARG A 243 -32.92 -52.15 56.35
CA ARG A 243 -32.91 -52.39 57.81
C ARG A 243 -34.23 -51.97 58.48
N GLU A 244 -34.82 -50.85 58.07
CA GLU A 244 -36.10 -50.36 58.58
C GLU A 244 -37.27 -51.29 58.18
N LEU A 245 -37.33 -51.71 56.91
CA LEU A 245 -38.28 -52.71 56.41
C LEU A 245 -38.10 -54.08 57.09
N ALA A 246 -36.87 -54.49 57.41
CA ALA A 246 -36.61 -55.69 58.19
C ALA A 246 -37.14 -55.55 59.63
N ALA A 247 -36.80 -54.46 60.33
CA ALA A 247 -37.28 -54.19 61.68
C ALA A 247 -38.80 -53.94 61.75
N GLU A 248 -39.45 -53.49 60.67
CA GLU A 248 -40.90 -53.41 60.56
C GLU A 248 -41.55 -54.78 60.30
N ARG A 249 -40.94 -55.64 59.47
CA ARG A 249 -41.38 -57.04 59.32
C ARG A 249 -41.26 -57.83 60.63
N GLU A 250 -40.17 -57.64 61.38
CA GLU A 250 -40.00 -58.23 62.71
C GLU A 250 -41.08 -57.73 63.67
N ARG A 251 -41.28 -56.41 63.78
CA ARG A 251 -42.35 -55.83 64.61
C ARG A 251 -43.74 -56.32 64.21
N GLN A 252 -44.04 -56.43 62.92
CA GLN A 252 -45.31 -56.96 62.43
C GLN A 252 -45.47 -58.44 62.78
N SER A 253 -44.42 -59.25 62.67
CA SER A 253 -44.45 -60.66 63.06
C SER A 253 -44.65 -60.87 64.58
N GLU A 254 -44.08 -60.01 65.42
CA GLU A 254 -44.31 -60.05 66.87
C GLU A 254 -45.72 -59.54 67.23
N ILE A 255 -46.24 -58.50 66.55
CA ILE A 255 -47.62 -58.05 66.69
C ILE A 255 -48.61 -59.16 66.29
N ASP A 256 -48.39 -59.85 65.17
CA ASP A 256 -49.27 -60.93 64.74
C ASP A 256 -49.12 -62.19 65.58
N ARG A 257 -47.95 -62.43 66.20
CA ARG A 257 -47.75 -63.45 67.24
C ARG A 257 -48.51 -63.12 68.53
N ILE A 258 -48.44 -61.89 69.01
CA ILE A 258 -49.22 -61.42 70.18
C ILE A 258 -50.72 -61.55 69.88
N ARG A 259 -51.19 -61.10 68.70
CA ARG A 259 -52.57 -61.28 68.25
C ARG A 259 -52.97 -62.75 68.13
N ALA A 260 -52.06 -63.64 67.72
CA ALA A 260 -52.31 -65.08 67.70
C ALA A 260 -52.43 -65.66 69.11
N GLU A 261 -51.61 -65.20 70.06
CA GLU A 261 -51.70 -65.61 71.47
C GLU A 261 -52.96 -65.06 72.16
N GLU A 262 -53.35 -63.81 71.88
CA GLU A 262 -54.62 -63.24 72.34
C GLU A 262 -55.82 -63.97 71.71
N ARG A 263 -55.79 -64.28 70.41
CA ARG A 263 -56.82 -65.10 69.75
C ARG A 263 -56.88 -66.51 70.34
N ALA A 264 -55.74 -67.11 70.68
CA ALA A 264 -55.70 -68.41 71.34
C ALA A 264 -56.29 -68.36 72.76
N LYS A 265 -55.99 -67.31 73.55
CA LYS A 265 -56.61 -67.08 74.87
C LYS A 265 -58.11 -66.81 74.78
N VAL A 266 -58.55 -66.01 73.81
CA VAL A 266 -59.98 -65.79 73.53
C VAL A 266 -60.65 -67.09 73.04
N GLN A 267 -59.98 -67.94 72.27
CA GLN A 267 -60.50 -69.26 71.92
C GLN A 267 -60.52 -70.22 73.11
N GLU A 268 -59.53 -70.20 74.01
CA GLU A 268 -59.54 -70.99 75.25
C GLU A 268 -60.65 -70.52 76.19
N GLU A 269 -60.85 -69.21 76.32
CA GLU A 269 -61.91 -68.61 77.13
C GLU A 269 -63.30 -68.82 76.51
N VAL A 270 -63.43 -68.77 75.17
CA VAL A 270 -64.66 -69.18 74.46
C VAL A 270 -64.90 -70.67 74.61
N CYS A 271 -63.88 -71.54 74.57
CA CYS A 271 -64.02 -72.96 74.88
C CYS A 271 -64.47 -73.18 76.32
N ARG A 272 -63.90 -72.46 77.30
CA ARG A 272 -64.30 -72.53 78.71
C ARG A 272 -65.72 -72.01 78.93
N GLN A 273 -66.09 -70.90 78.29
CA GLN A 273 -67.47 -70.39 78.31
C GLN A 273 -68.43 -71.34 77.59
N GLN A 274 -68.04 -71.98 76.49
CA GLN A 274 -68.82 -73.04 75.85
C GLN A 274 -68.92 -74.29 76.73
N GLU A 275 -67.90 -74.62 77.54
CA GLU A 275 -67.96 -75.72 78.50
C GLU A 275 -68.84 -75.37 79.72
N GLU A 276 -68.84 -74.12 80.19
CA GLU A 276 -69.78 -73.65 81.22
C GLU A 276 -71.21 -73.52 80.70
N ILE A 277 -71.42 -73.00 79.49
CA ILE A 277 -72.71 -72.97 78.81
C ILE A 277 -73.19 -74.41 78.61
N ARG A 278 -72.34 -75.31 78.11
CA ARG A 278 -72.66 -76.73 77.96
C ARG A 278 -73.00 -77.38 79.30
N ARG A 279 -72.29 -77.09 80.39
CA ARG A 279 -72.69 -77.55 81.74
C ARG A 279 -74.03 -76.98 82.19
N ARG A 280 -74.34 -75.73 81.82
CA ARG A 280 -75.66 -75.10 82.04
C ARG A 280 -76.76 -75.73 81.21
N GLU A 281 -76.50 -76.07 79.95
CA GLU A 281 -77.43 -76.72 79.03
C GLU A 281 -77.62 -78.21 79.36
N GLU A 282 -76.56 -78.93 79.73
CA GLU A 282 -76.64 -80.27 80.34
C GLU A 282 -77.42 -80.24 81.68
N SER A 283 -77.46 -79.08 82.37
CA SER A 283 -78.30 -78.84 83.55
C SER A 283 -79.70 -78.28 83.25
N GLN A 284 -79.99 -77.82 82.03
CA GLN A 284 -81.23 -77.12 81.65
C GLN A 284 -81.78 -77.53 80.27
N ARG A 285 -81.49 -78.75 79.79
CA ARG A 285 -82.12 -79.30 78.59
C ARG A 285 -82.38 -80.81 78.63
N VAL A 286 -83.16 -81.18 79.64
CA VAL A 286 -84.30 -82.06 79.35
C VAL A 286 -85.20 -81.34 78.32
N ILE A 287 -85.69 -82.07 77.31
CA ILE A 287 -86.67 -81.65 76.28
C ILE A 287 -86.13 -80.74 75.12
N GLU A 288 -86.10 -81.36 73.92
CA GLU A 288 -86.49 -80.85 72.57
C GLU A 288 -85.80 -79.62 71.91
N LYS A 289 -85.82 -79.45 70.56
CA LYS A 289 -85.82 -80.37 69.37
C LYS A 289 -85.65 -79.52 68.09
N GLU A 290 -85.09 -80.10 67.01
CA GLU A 290 -85.36 -79.81 65.57
C GLU A 290 -85.06 -78.45 64.85
N VAL A 291 -84.63 -78.56 63.57
CA VAL A 291 -84.84 -77.68 62.37
C VAL A 291 -84.02 -76.37 62.13
N SER A 292 -83.09 -76.42 61.14
CA SER A 292 -83.03 -75.74 59.80
C SER A 292 -83.73 -74.37 59.50
N PRO A 293 -83.47 -73.67 58.34
CA PRO A 293 -82.22 -73.42 57.56
C PRO A 293 -82.08 -72.03 56.81
N PHE A 294 -80.86 -71.54 56.51
CA PHE A 294 -80.48 -70.59 55.38
C PHE A 294 -81.16 -69.17 55.29
N PRO A 295 -80.91 -68.25 54.28
CA PRO A 295 -79.74 -67.83 53.44
C PRO A 295 -79.53 -66.26 53.31
N ILE A 296 -78.79 -65.75 52.27
CA ILE A 296 -78.78 -64.36 51.63
C ILE A 296 -77.79 -63.28 52.23
N VAL A 297 -76.73 -62.73 51.55
CA VAL A 297 -76.55 -61.61 50.51
C VAL A 297 -76.62 -60.16 51.13
N GLU A 298 -75.84 -59.08 50.83
CA GLU A 298 -75.50 -58.31 49.58
C GLU A 298 -74.18 -57.41 49.64
N GLU A 299 -74.02 -56.32 48.84
CA GLU A 299 -72.77 -55.50 48.58
C GLU A 299 -72.87 -53.97 49.01
N VAL A 300 -72.13 -52.88 48.62
CA VAL A 300 -71.26 -52.43 47.47
C VAL A 300 -69.91 -51.73 47.94
N ASP A 301 -69.31 -50.56 47.57
CA ASP A 301 -69.59 -49.30 46.80
C ASP A 301 -68.27 -48.52 46.34
N PHE A 302 -68.33 -47.23 45.90
CA PHE A 302 -67.33 -46.42 45.12
C PHE A 302 -67.16 -44.92 45.62
N PRO A 303 -66.75 -43.83 44.87
CA PRO A 303 -65.58 -43.48 43.97
C PRO A 303 -64.92 -42.04 44.18
N GLY A 304 -63.95 -41.59 43.31
CA GLY A 304 -63.72 -40.14 42.94
C GLY A 304 -62.28 -39.62 42.55
N SER A 305 -62.06 -38.81 41.47
CA SER A 305 -60.74 -38.16 41.09
C SER A 305 -60.75 -37.07 39.94
N PRO A 306 -59.81 -36.05 39.85
CA PRO A 306 -59.72 -34.98 38.80
C PRO A 306 -58.33 -34.67 38.11
N PHE A 307 -58.26 -33.71 37.13
CA PHE A 307 -57.09 -33.26 36.25
C PHE A 307 -57.37 -31.85 35.60
N PRO A 308 -56.69 -31.22 34.56
CA PRO A 308 -55.29 -31.14 33.97
C PRO A 308 -54.77 -29.67 33.57
N VAL A 309 -53.78 -29.49 32.62
CA VAL A 309 -53.56 -28.40 31.55
C VAL A 309 -52.20 -27.59 31.44
N ILE A 310 -51.74 -27.22 30.19
CA ILE A 310 -50.47 -26.53 29.71
C ILE A 310 -50.69 -25.67 28.38
N ALA A 311 -49.74 -24.79 27.90
CA ALA A 311 -49.75 -23.98 26.61
C ALA A 311 -48.33 -23.61 25.98
N ASP A 312 -48.22 -22.93 24.79
CA ASP A 312 -46.97 -22.63 23.96
C ASP A 312 -47.08 -21.42 22.92
N GLU A 313 -46.03 -21.07 22.07
CA GLU A 313 -45.97 -20.32 20.73
C GLU A 313 -44.76 -19.30 20.42
N THR A 314 -44.32 -19.03 19.13
CA THR A 314 -43.20 -18.06 18.67
C THR A 314 -43.14 -17.55 17.14
N PRO A 315 -42.43 -16.43 16.73
CA PRO A 315 -42.33 -15.83 15.33
C PRO A 315 -40.97 -15.21 14.73
N PHE A 316 -40.90 -14.74 13.43
CA PHE A 316 -39.77 -14.06 12.62
C PHE A 316 -40.31 -13.16 11.41
N PRO A 317 -39.64 -12.60 10.31
CA PRO A 317 -38.22 -12.39 9.76
C PRO A 317 -37.89 -11.01 8.96
N ALA A 318 -36.84 -10.93 8.07
CA ALA A 318 -36.57 -10.05 6.83
C ALA A 318 -36.05 -8.55 6.87
N GLU A 319 -35.48 -7.82 5.83
CA GLU A 319 -34.51 -8.04 4.66
C GLU A 319 -34.08 -6.74 3.82
N GLU A 320 -33.13 -6.80 2.83
CA GLU A 320 -32.85 -5.93 1.58
C GLU A 320 -31.81 -4.71 1.46
N VAL A 321 -31.46 -4.21 0.22
CA VAL A 321 -30.14 -3.58 -0.23
C VAL A 321 -30.18 -2.47 -1.39
N LYS A 322 -29.07 -1.72 -1.74
CA LYS A 322 -28.59 -1.07 -3.07
C LYS A 322 -28.24 0.48 -3.08
N LYS A 323 -27.61 1.21 -4.09
CA LYS A 323 -26.23 1.25 -4.74
C LYS A 323 -25.92 2.58 -5.62
N GLU A 324 -24.64 2.91 -6.00
CA GLU A 324 -24.06 3.61 -7.25
C GLU A 324 -23.46 5.10 -7.35
N GLU A 325 -22.77 5.47 -8.49
CA GLU A 325 -21.73 6.56 -8.71
C GLU A 325 -21.83 7.44 -10.04
N SER A 326 -20.99 8.52 -10.25
CA SER A 326 -20.63 9.13 -11.61
C SER A 326 -19.45 10.19 -11.61
N VAL A 327 -18.98 10.69 -12.80
CA VAL A 327 -17.59 11.26 -13.07
C VAL A 327 -17.48 12.35 -14.22
N PHE A 328 -16.34 13.11 -14.31
CA PHE A 328 -15.74 13.91 -15.45
C PHE A 328 -16.16 15.41 -15.67
N GLU A 329 -15.48 16.34 -16.40
CA GLU A 329 -14.30 16.39 -17.34
C GLU A 329 -13.55 17.79 -17.33
N VAL A 330 -12.44 17.99 -18.10
CA VAL A 330 -11.54 19.18 -18.18
C VAL A 330 -11.37 19.75 -19.62
N LYS A 331 -11.13 21.08 -19.81
CA LYS A 331 -10.63 21.68 -21.10
C LYS A 331 -9.67 22.89 -20.95
N HIS A 332 -8.78 23.08 -21.94
CA HIS A 332 -7.80 24.19 -22.10
C HIS A 332 -7.63 24.55 -23.61
N THR A 333 -7.25 25.81 -23.94
CA THR A 333 -6.62 26.21 -25.25
C THR A 333 -5.90 27.59 -25.16
N PRO A 334 -4.91 27.94 -26.05
CA PRO A 334 -3.89 28.97 -25.73
C PRO A 334 -3.45 30.00 -26.83
N VAL A 335 -2.68 31.02 -26.40
CA VAL A 335 -1.50 31.70 -27.05
C VAL A 335 -1.64 32.55 -28.33
N SER A 336 -0.86 33.66 -28.38
CA SER A 336 -0.23 34.28 -29.57
C SER A 336 0.94 35.22 -29.17
N GLN A 337 1.85 35.61 -30.10
CA GLN A 337 3.13 36.29 -29.81
C GLN A 337 3.50 37.44 -30.77
N VAL A 338 4.15 38.48 -30.26
CA VAL A 338 5.16 39.33 -30.94
C VAL A 338 6.18 39.79 -29.87
N THR A 339 7.49 39.76 -30.16
CA THR A 339 8.53 40.02 -29.14
C THR A 339 9.45 41.19 -29.50
N THR A 340 9.31 42.31 -28.79
CA THR A 340 10.31 43.39 -28.78
C THR A 340 11.36 43.12 -27.71
N VAL A 341 12.65 43.11 -28.08
CA VAL A 341 13.75 42.93 -27.13
C VAL A 341 14.19 44.29 -26.55
N ARG A 342 14.44 44.34 -25.25
CA ARG A 342 15.05 45.49 -24.55
C ARG A 342 16.29 45.01 -23.76
N TYR A 343 17.30 45.86 -23.64
CA TYR A 343 18.51 45.59 -22.87
C TYR A 343 19.00 46.87 -22.16
N MET A 344 19.88 46.71 -21.17
CA MET A 344 20.29 47.79 -20.27
C MET A 344 21.82 47.80 -20.12
N VAL A 345 22.46 48.90 -20.53
CA VAL A 345 23.92 49.05 -20.52
C VAL A 345 24.36 49.78 -19.24
N LYS A 346 25.45 49.32 -18.60
CA LYS A 346 26.08 49.96 -17.44
C LYS A 346 27.54 50.33 -17.77
N GLY A 347 27.93 51.57 -17.50
CA GLY A 347 29.25 52.15 -17.81
C GLY A 347 29.35 53.60 -17.32
N THR A 348 30.46 54.28 -17.59
CA THR A 348 30.63 55.71 -17.24
C THR A 348 30.08 56.65 -18.32
N GLU A 349 29.79 57.90 -17.96
CA GLU A 349 29.10 58.86 -18.84
C GLU A 349 29.91 59.20 -20.13
N GLU A 350 31.23 59.22 -20.05
CA GLU A 350 32.10 59.42 -21.23
C GLU A 350 32.04 58.23 -22.19
N GLN A 351 32.01 57.00 -21.65
CA GLN A 351 31.82 55.78 -22.45
C GLN A 351 30.42 55.76 -23.09
N HIS A 352 29.39 56.27 -22.40
CA HIS A 352 28.05 56.39 -22.96
C HIS A 352 28.01 57.38 -24.12
N LYS A 353 28.60 58.57 -23.97
CA LYS A 353 28.67 59.58 -25.05
C LYS A 353 29.45 59.08 -26.26
N GLN A 354 30.51 58.29 -26.05
CA GLN A 354 31.28 57.69 -27.14
C GLN A 354 30.50 56.59 -27.88
N VAL A 355 29.69 55.79 -27.17
CA VAL A 355 28.76 54.82 -27.78
C VAL A 355 27.61 55.52 -28.51
N GLU A 356 27.00 56.55 -27.93
CA GLU A 356 25.93 57.35 -28.57
C GLU A 356 26.42 57.99 -29.88
N LYS A 357 27.66 58.48 -29.91
CA LYS A 357 28.31 58.97 -31.14
C LYS A 357 28.43 57.87 -32.19
N ILE A 358 28.96 56.69 -31.84
CA ILE A 358 29.15 55.57 -32.77
C ILE A 358 27.80 55.04 -33.30
N LEU A 359 26.78 54.91 -32.45
CA LEU A 359 25.43 54.50 -32.87
C LEU A 359 24.77 55.52 -33.81
N SER A 360 25.06 56.81 -33.62
CA SER A 360 24.62 57.89 -34.53
C SER A 360 25.35 57.84 -35.87
N GLU A 361 26.66 57.57 -35.87
CA GLU A 361 27.47 57.36 -37.07
C GLU A 361 27.08 56.07 -37.84
N LEU A 362 26.39 55.13 -37.18
CA LEU A 362 25.84 53.89 -37.77
C LEU A 362 24.33 53.98 -38.09
N GLY A 363 23.66 55.10 -37.83
CA GLY A 363 22.27 55.36 -38.25
C GLY A 363 21.18 54.58 -37.49
N VAL A 364 21.49 54.01 -36.32
CA VAL A 364 20.50 53.27 -35.50
C VAL A 364 19.64 54.26 -34.70
N GLN A 365 18.32 54.17 -34.80
CA GLN A 365 17.43 54.95 -33.93
C GLN A 365 17.29 54.29 -32.56
N PHE A 366 17.70 55.02 -31.51
CA PHE A 366 17.56 54.62 -30.12
C PHE A 366 16.75 55.68 -29.35
N ALA A 367 15.89 55.24 -28.44
CA ALA A 367 15.18 56.08 -27.49
C ALA A 367 15.77 55.84 -26.10
N LYS A 368 16.17 56.93 -25.42
CA LYS A 368 16.67 56.88 -24.04
C LYS A 368 15.47 56.81 -23.09
N LEU A 369 15.33 55.70 -22.37
CA LEU A 369 14.30 55.42 -21.36
C LEU A 369 14.79 55.80 -19.95
#